data_AF-A0A9J6G0K6-F1
#
_entry.id   AF-A0A9J6G0K6-F1
#
_cell.length_a   1.000
_cell.length_b   1.000
_cell.length_c   1.000
_cell.angle_alpha   90.00
_cell.angle_beta   90.00
_cell.angle_gamma   90.00
#
_symmetry.space_group_name_H-M   'P 1'
#
loop_
_entity.id
_entity.type
_entity.pdbx_description
1 polymer ?
#
loop_
_entity_poly.entity_id
_entity_poly.type
_entity_poly.pdbx_seq_one_letter_code
_entity_poly.pdbx_strand_id
1 'polypeptide(L)'
;MVNCAAFGCNNRSRNKKNDTGSFKGGFYRIPAIVTSESPEAERLSKKRRREWQSRLKRVDLDDAATHYRVCGMHFVSGTQADDGSREIVDRLKQEVNRLRVELYSLRESLNARCLTYAAFQRDDELTKFYTGLPNFQLLDAVFTLVKGLVRHSSINALPQFQEYVVTLIRLRLNVPLRDLAFR
;
A
#
# COMPACT_ATOMS: atom_id res chain seq x y z
N MET A 1 5.94 -20.68 -37.99
CA MET A 1 5.94 -19.35 -38.64
C MET A 1 4.59 -18.71 -38.43
N VAL A 2 4.52 -17.43 -38.02
CA VAL A 2 3.26 -16.71 -37.79
C VAL A 2 3.19 -15.50 -38.72
N ASN A 3 2.06 -15.32 -39.39
CA ASN A 3 1.83 -14.16 -40.27
C ASN A 3 1.09 -13.06 -39.53
N CYS A 4 1.36 -11.81 -39.92
CA CYS A 4 0.62 -10.67 -39.40
C CYS A 4 -0.84 -10.72 -39.85
N ALA A 5 -1.77 -10.48 -38.93
CA ALA A 5 -3.20 -10.50 -39.19
C ALA A 5 -3.74 -9.18 -39.79
N ALA A 6 -2.95 -8.11 -39.78
CA ALA A 6 -3.36 -6.82 -40.34
C ALA A 6 -3.55 -6.92 -41.86
N PHE A 7 -4.65 -6.39 -42.37
CA PHE A 7 -4.96 -6.42 -43.80
C PHE A 7 -3.84 -5.79 -44.65
N GLY A 8 -3.40 -6.52 -45.69
CA GLY A 8 -2.33 -6.09 -46.60
C GLY A 8 -0.91 -6.18 -46.02
N CYS A 9 -0.72 -6.69 -44.81
CA CYS A 9 0.60 -6.83 -44.21
C CYS A 9 1.24 -8.18 -44.52
N ASN A 10 2.42 -8.16 -45.12
CA ASN A 10 3.18 -9.37 -45.48
C ASN A 10 4.27 -9.75 -44.45
N ASN A 11 4.29 -9.09 -43.30
CA ASN A 11 5.26 -9.37 -42.24
C ASN A 11 4.99 -10.75 -41.62
N ARG A 12 6.05 -11.53 -41.45
CA ARG A 12 6.02 -12.86 -40.84
C ARG A 12 7.08 -13.00 -39.76
N SER A 13 6.80 -13.86 -38.78
CA SER A 13 7.73 -14.17 -37.70
C SER A 13 8.89 -15.01 -38.23
N ARG A 14 10.05 -14.87 -37.59
CA ARG A 14 11.22 -15.69 -37.88
C ARG A 14 10.91 -17.18 -37.75
N ASN A 15 11.17 -17.96 -38.79
CA ASN A 15 10.97 -19.42 -38.75
C ASN A 15 12.24 -20.21 -38.40
N LYS A 16 13.41 -19.71 -38.82
CA LYS A 16 14.74 -20.30 -38.57
C LYS A 16 15.74 -19.20 -38.23
N LYS A 17 16.87 -19.55 -37.59
CA LYS A 17 17.88 -18.57 -37.14
C LYS A 17 18.37 -17.62 -38.26
N ASN A 18 18.50 -18.13 -39.49
CA ASN A 18 19.04 -17.40 -40.65
C ASN A 18 17.94 -16.87 -41.62
N ASP A 19 16.70 -16.71 -41.16
CA ASP A 19 15.60 -16.20 -41.98
C ASP A 19 15.70 -14.67 -42.15
N THR A 20 16.41 -14.25 -43.20
CA THR A 20 16.69 -12.85 -43.54
C THR A 20 15.46 -12.08 -44.01
N GLY A 21 14.40 -12.76 -44.46
CA GLY A 21 13.15 -12.17 -44.91
C GLY A 21 12.08 -12.04 -43.81
N SER A 22 12.42 -12.34 -42.55
CA SER A 22 11.50 -12.21 -41.43
C SER A 22 11.46 -10.80 -40.84
N PHE A 23 10.31 -10.41 -40.29
CA PHE A 23 10.18 -9.14 -39.59
C PHE A 23 11.01 -9.16 -38.29
N LYS A 24 11.87 -8.16 -38.10
CA LYS A 24 12.84 -8.08 -36.98
C LYS A 24 12.24 -7.57 -35.66
N GLY A 25 10.91 -7.62 -35.49
CA GLY A 25 10.23 -7.15 -34.28
C GLY A 25 9.23 -8.17 -33.70
N GLY A 26 8.59 -7.79 -32.60
CA GLY A 26 7.63 -8.63 -31.89
C GLY A 26 6.36 -8.92 -32.68
N PHE A 27 5.71 -10.04 -32.35
CA PHE A 27 4.38 -10.41 -32.83
C PHE A 27 3.45 -10.51 -31.62
N TYR A 28 2.45 -9.63 -31.56
CA TYR A 28 1.59 -9.44 -30.41
C TYR A 28 0.24 -10.10 -30.61
N ARG A 29 -0.28 -10.70 -29.54
CA ARG A 29 -1.58 -11.37 -29.52
C ARG A 29 -2.71 -10.36 -29.56
N ILE A 30 -3.77 -10.63 -30.32
CA ILE A 30 -4.97 -9.80 -30.22
C ILE A 30 -5.54 -9.94 -28.79
N PRO A 31 -5.81 -8.83 -28.08
CA PRO A 31 -6.27 -8.85 -26.69
C PRO A 31 -7.45 -9.80 -26.46
N ALA A 32 -7.37 -10.62 -25.41
CA ALA A 32 -8.50 -11.40 -24.94
C ALA A 32 -9.51 -10.52 -24.20
N ILE A 33 -10.76 -10.96 -24.14
CA ILE A 33 -11.78 -10.36 -23.27
C ILE A 33 -11.64 -11.00 -21.90
N VAL A 34 -11.50 -10.18 -20.86
CA VAL A 34 -11.36 -10.62 -19.47
C VAL A 34 -12.73 -10.53 -18.80
N THR A 35 -13.36 -11.67 -18.53
CA THR A 35 -14.70 -11.73 -17.92
C THR A 35 -14.68 -12.08 -16.44
N SER A 36 -13.55 -12.60 -15.92
CA SER A 36 -13.47 -13.17 -14.57
C SER A 36 -13.12 -12.16 -13.47
N GLU A 37 -12.58 -10.99 -13.80
CA GLU A 37 -12.02 -10.07 -12.82
C GLU A 37 -13.04 -9.05 -12.29
N SER A 38 -13.73 -8.33 -13.18
CA SER A 38 -14.77 -7.36 -12.81
C SER A 38 -15.60 -6.92 -14.03
N PRO A 39 -16.80 -6.35 -13.83
CA PRO A 39 -17.59 -5.77 -14.91
C PRO A 39 -16.85 -4.65 -15.67
N GLU A 40 -15.99 -3.90 -14.98
CA GLU A 40 -15.20 -2.84 -15.60
C GLU A 40 -14.06 -3.40 -16.47
N ALA A 41 -13.36 -4.44 -15.99
CA ALA A 41 -12.32 -5.13 -16.75
C ALA A 41 -12.90 -5.77 -18.02
N GLU A 42 -14.09 -6.35 -17.94
CA GLU A 42 -14.81 -6.87 -19.09
C GLU A 42 -15.17 -5.76 -20.10
N ARG A 43 -15.71 -4.64 -19.61
CA ARG A 43 -16.07 -3.50 -20.45
C ARG A 43 -14.85 -2.92 -21.17
N LEU A 44 -13.74 -2.73 -20.47
CA LEU A 44 -12.49 -2.16 -21.01
C LEU A 44 -11.82 -3.12 -22.01
N SER A 45 -11.77 -4.42 -21.70
CA SER A 45 -11.20 -5.42 -22.61
C SER A 45 -12.03 -5.58 -23.89
N LYS A 46 -13.38 -5.58 -23.80
CA LYS A 46 -14.28 -5.50 -24.97
C LYS A 46 -14.06 -4.25 -25.80
N LYS A 47 -13.90 -3.08 -25.16
CA LYS A 47 -13.60 -1.81 -25.87
C LYS A 47 -12.27 -1.91 -26.62
N ARG A 48 -11.21 -2.39 -25.97
CA ARG A 48 -9.88 -2.58 -26.59
C ARG A 48 -9.94 -3.56 -27.76
N ARG A 49 -10.69 -4.67 -27.64
CA ARG A 49 -10.88 -5.66 -28.70
C ARG A 49 -11.57 -5.07 -29.93
N ARG A 50 -12.66 -4.32 -29.74
CA ARG A 50 -13.39 -3.64 -30.83
C ARG A 50 -12.52 -2.64 -31.58
N GLU A 51 -11.73 -1.85 -30.87
CA GLU A 51 -10.76 -0.92 -31.47
C GLU A 51 -9.73 -1.65 -32.34
N TRP A 52 -9.22 -2.79 -31.86
CA TRP A 52 -8.30 -3.62 -32.63
C TRP A 52 -8.94 -4.21 -33.89
N GLN A 53 -10.11 -4.84 -33.77
CA GLN A 53 -10.84 -5.42 -34.92
C GLN A 53 -11.12 -4.36 -35.99
N SER A 54 -11.59 -3.18 -35.58
CA SER A 54 -11.84 -2.03 -36.48
C SER A 54 -10.59 -1.63 -37.27
N ARG A 55 -9.42 -1.58 -36.61
CA ARG A 55 -8.15 -1.19 -37.25
C ARG A 55 -7.53 -2.28 -38.11
N LEU A 56 -7.80 -3.55 -37.82
CA LEU A 56 -7.29 -4.68 -38.61
C LEU A 56 -8.01 -4.86 -39.95
N LYS A 57 -9.21 -4.27 -40.11
CA LYS A 57 -10.00 -4.28 -41.35
C LYS A 57 -10.23 -5.70 -41.91
N ARG A 58 -10.52 -6.66 -41.03
CA ARG A 58 -10.85 -8.04 -41.39
C ARG A 58 -12.22 -8.41 -40.84
N VAL A 59 -13.06 -8.96 -41.71
CA VAL A 59 -14.45 -9.36 -41.37
C VAL A 59 -14.51 -10.69 -40.62
N ASP A 60 -13.49 -11.53 -40.76
CA ASP A 60 -13.46 -12.89 -40.21
C ASP A 60 -12.81 -12.98 -38.82
N LEU A 61 -12.48 -11.85 -38.20
CA LEU A 61 -11.95 -11.79 -36.84
C LEU A 61 -13.08 -11.60 -35.83
N ASP A 62 -13.60 -12.72 -35.32
CA ASP A 62 -14.57 -12.74 -34.23
C ASP A 62 -13.92 -12.62 -32.83
N ASP A 63 -14.74 -12.79 -31.79
CA ASP A 63 -14.26 -12.75 -30.41
C ASP A 63 -13.39 -13.96 -30.01
N ALA A 64 -13.40 -15.05 -30.80
CA ALA A 64 -12.55 -16.22 -30.62
C ALA A 64 -11.17 -16.07 -31.31
N ALA A 65 -10.95 -15.01 -32.09
CA ALA A 65 -9.72 -14.72 -32.84
C ALA A 65 -8.51 -14.31 -31.95
N THR A 66 -8.23 -15.03 -30.87
CA THR A 66 -7.11 -14.78 -29.94
C THR A 66 -5.79 -15.41 -30.41
N HIS A 67 -5.82 -16.33 -31.36
CA HIS A 67 -4.63 -17.01 -31.88
C HIS A 67 -3.88 -16.18 -32.93
N TYR A 68 -4.54 -15.20 -33.55
CA TYR A 68 -3.94 -14.27 -34.49
C TYR A 68 -2.87 -13.38 -33.83
N ARG A 69 -1.91 -12.92 -34.63
CA ARG A 69 -0.84 -12.01 -34.20
C ARG A 69 -0.72 -10.81 -35.12
N VAL A 70 -0.28 -9.69 -34.56
CA VAL A 70 -0.01 -8.46 -35.29
C VAL A 70 1.44 -8.07 -35.05
N CYS A 71 2.19 -7.75 -36.11
CA CYS A 71 3.59 -7.39 -35.98
C CYS A 71 3.77 -5.99 -35.38
N GLY A 72 4.91 -5.76 -34.73
CA GLY A 72 5.30 -4.49 -34.08
C GLY A 72 5.17 -3.24 -34.95
N MET A 73 5.27 -3.35 -36.28
CA MET A 73 5.12 -2.22 -37.20
C MET A 73 3.77 -1.49 -37.09
N HIS A 74 2.72 -2.16 -36.57
CA HIS A 74 1.39 -1.56 -36.39
C HIS A 74 1.22 -0.82 -35.04
N PHE A 75 2.29 -0.66 -34.28
CA PHE A 75 2.28 0.04 -33.00
C PHE A 75 3.26 1.21 -33.02
N VAL A 76 2.86 2.33 -32.40
CA VAL A 76 3.68 3.55 -32.35
C VAL A 76 5.04 3.28 -31.69
N SER A 77 5.07 2.51 -30.60
CA SER A 77 6.32 2.12 -29.91
C SER A 77 6.98 0.86 -30.47
N GLY A 78 6.44 0.26 -31.54
CA GLY A 78 6.86 -1.08 -31.99
C GLY A 78 6.36 -2.23 -31.09
N THR A 79 5.63 -1.91 -30.02
CA THR A 79 5.13 -2.85 -29.02
C THR A 79 3.66 -2.60 -28.68
N GLN A 80 2.94 -3.64 -28.29
CA GLN A 80 1.59 -3.47 -27.73
C GLN A 80 1.67 -2.68 -26.42
N ALA A 81 0.80 -1.68 -26.26
CA ALA A 81 0.63 -0.97 -25.00
C ALA A 81 0.17 -1.96 -23.91
N ASP A 82 0.69 -1.80 -22.69
CA ASP A 82 0.20 -2.56 -21.56
C ASP A 82 -1.28 -2.24 -21.29
N ASP A 83 -1.91 -3.00 -20.41
CA ASP A 83 -3.30 -2.81 -19.99
C ASP A 83 -3.49 -1.67 -18.97
N GLY A 84 -2.44 -0.88 -18.69
CA GLY A 84 -2.46 0.14 -17.64
C GLY A 84 -2.34 -0.43 -16.22
N SER A 85 -2.28 -1.76 -16.06
CA SER A 85 -2.17 -2.40 -14.74
C SER A 85 -0.88 -1.99 -14.02
N ARG A 86 0.19 -1.72 -14.76
CA ARG A 86 1.46 -1.27 -14.17
C ARG A 86 1.34 0.08 -13.49
N GLU A 87 0.69 1.06 -14.12
CA GLU A 87 0.50 2.40 -13.54
C GLU A 87 -0.37 2.33 -12.28
N ILE A 88 -1.42 1.51 -12.30
CA ILE A 88 -2.28 1.27 -11.14
C ILE A 88 -1.48 0.66 -9.99
N VAL A 89 -0.67 -0.37 -10.27
CA VAL A 89 0.20 -1.02 -9.28
C VAL A 89 1.20 -0.03 -8.69
N ASP A 90 1.81 0.82 -9.52
CA ASP A 90 2.80 1.80 -9.05
C ASP A 90 2.15 2.88 -8.18
N ARG A 91 0.95 3.35 -8.53
CA ARG A 91 0.15 4.28 -7.71
C ARG A 91 -0.23 3.67 -6.36
N LEU A 92 -0.71 2.42 -6.35
CA LEU A 92 -1.05 1.72 -5.12
C LEU A 92 0.18 1.53 -4.22
N LYS A 93 1.35 1.21 -4.80
CA LYS A 93 2.61 1.09 -4.04
C LYS A 93 3.01 2.42 -3.40
N GLN A 94 2.88 3.53 -4.13
CA GLN A 94 3.18 4.86 -3.60
C GLN A 94 2.27 5.20 -2.42
N GLU A 95 0.96 4.92 -2.55
CA GLU A 95 -0.01 5.20 -1.48
C GLU A 95 0.24 4.31 -0.25
N VAL A 96 0.51 3.02 -0.44
CA VAL A 96 0.89 2.12 0.66
C VAL A 96 2.15 2.62 1.38
N ASN A 97 3.17 3.08 0.64
CA ASN A 97 4.38 3.61 1.24
C ASN A 97 4.10 4.88 2.04
N ARG A 98 3.28 5.80 1.49
CA ARG A 98 2.85 7.03 2.16
C ARG A 98 2.13 6.72 3.48
N LEU A 99 1.12 5.85 3.43
CA LEU A 99 0.35 5.46 4.61
C LEU A 99 1.23 4.80 5.67
N ARG A 100 2.21 3.97 5.27
CA ARG A 100 3.18 3.39 6.22
C ARG A 100 4.01 4.44 6.93
N VAL A 101 4.56 5.41 6.19
CA VAL A 101 5.34 6.52 6.78
C VAL A 101 4.49 7.31 7.77
N GLU A 102 3.26 7.64 7.41
CA GLU A 102 2.33 8.36 8.29
C GLU A 102 2.01 7.56 9.56
N LEU A 103 1.73 6.25 9.44
CA LEU A 103 1.52 5.38 10.59
C LEU A 103 2.72 5.33 11.52
N TYR A 104 3.94 5.23 10.96
CA TYR A 104 5.15 5.22 11.79
C TYR A 104 5.32 6.54 12.54
N SER A 105 5.16 7.67 11.86
CA SER A 105 5.29 9.01 12.47
C SER A 105 4.22 9.29 13.52
N LEU A 106 2.96 8.92 13.26
CA LEU A 106 1.87 9.05 14.22
C LEU A 106 2.11 8.16 15.44
N ARG A 107 2.58 6.93 15.24
CA ARG A 107 2.88 6.00 16.33
C ARG A 107 4.05 6.48 17.17
N GLU A 108 5.07 7.04 16.56
CA GLU A 108 6.19 7.67 17.26
C GLU A 108 5.73 8.89 18.07
N SER A 109 4.93 9.77 17.46
CA SER A 109 4.33 10.93 18.13
C SER A 109 3.45 10.54 19.31
N LEU A 110 2.68 9.45 19.18
CA LEU A 110 1.87 8.88 20.25
C LEU A 110 2.75 8.33 21.36
N ASN A 111 3.77 7.53 21.03
CA ASN A 111 4.69 6.96 22.01
C ASN A 111 5.45 8.05 22.79
N ALA A 112 5.88 9.11 22.12
CA ALA A 112 6.56 10.25 22.75
C ALA A 112 5.66 11.01 23.75
N ARG A 113 4.34 10.94 23.58
CA ARG A 113 3.35 11.60 24.45
C ARG A 113 2.71 10.66 25.46
N CYS A 114 2.90 9.35 25.34
CA CYS A 114 2.15 8.36 26.10
C CYS A 114 2.76 8.09 27.47
N LEU A 115 2.06 8.47 28.53
CA LEU A 115 2.36 8.10 29.92
C LEU A 115 2.00 6.63 30.23
N THR A 116 2.32 5.72 29.33
CA THR A 116 1.92 4.30 29.43
C THR A 116 2.90 3.48 30.24
N TYR A 117 2.42 2.39 30.84
CA TYR A 117 3.25 1.43 31.57
C TYR A 117 4.47 0.97 30.76
N ALA A 118 4.26 0.62 29.48
CA ALA A 118 5.33 0.15 28.59
C ALA A 118 6.37 1.22 28.22
N ALA A 119 5.99 2.51 28.24
CA ALA A 119 6.93 3.60 28.01
C ALA A 119 7.89 3.75 29.20
N PHE A 120 7.36 3.76 30.43
CA PHE A 120 8.15 3.84 31.64
C PHE A 120 8.99 2.58 31.89
N GLN A 121 8.49 1.39 31.51
CA GLN A 121 9.21 0.13 31.67
C GLN A 121 10.54 0.07 30.89
N ARG A 122 10.65 0.82 29.80
CA ARG A 122 11.83 0.78 28.91
C ARG A 122 12.80 1.93 29.16
N ASP A 123 12.45 2.89 30.01
CA ASP A 123 13.19 4.14 30.15
C ASP A 123 13.20 4.63 31.61
N ASP A 124 14.29 4.32 32.31
CA ASP A 124 14.52 4.76 33.69
C ASP A 124 14.78 6.26 33.79
N GLU A 125 15.32 6.91 32.76
CA GLU A 125 15.51 8.36 32.74
C GLU A 125 14.17 9.08 32.59
N LEU A 126 13.25 8.57 31.78
CA LEU A 126 11.86 9.01 31.71
C LEU A 126 11.17 8.88 33.07
N THR A 127 11.35 7.73 33.74
CA THR A 127 10.82 7.48 35.08
C THR A 127 11.34 8.49 36.07
N LYS A 128 12.66 8.67 36.09
CA LYS A 128 13.33 9.63 36.96
C LYS A 128 12.95 11.05 36.65
N PHE A 129 12.77 11.45 35.40
CA PHE A 129 12.40 12.82 35.04
C PHE A 129 10.98 13.17 35.50
N TYR A 130 10.01 12.29 35.22
CA TYR A 130 8.60 12.60 35.48
C TYR A 130 8.16 12.35 36.92
N THR A 131 8.70 11.34 37.59
CA THR A 131 8.06 10.82 38.82
C THR A 131 8.78 11.16 40.12
N GLY A 132 10.10 11.37 40.11
CA GLY A 132 10.87 11.39 41.38
C GLY A 132 11.74 10.17 41.55
N LEU A 133 11.22 9.03 41.10
CA LEU A 133 11.74 7.72 41.43
C LEU A 133 12.90 7.36 40.52
N PRO A 134 13.95 6.70 41.03
CA PRO A 134 15.19 6.55 40.29
C PRO A 134 15.11 5.57 39.11
N ASN A 135 14.12 4.68 39.08
CA ASN A 135 13.91 3.70 38.00
C ASN A 135 12.47 3.15 38.02
N PHE A 136 12.12 2.43 36.96
CA PHE A 136 10.80 1.84 36.78
C PHE A 136 10.44 0.82 37.86
N GLN A 137 11.39 0.04 38.35
CA GLN A 137 11.12 -1.00 39.36
C GLN A 137 10.54 -0.39 40.65
N LEU A 138 11.08 0.75 41.09
CA LEU A 138 10.53 1.46 42.25
C LEU A 138 9.18 2.12 41.95
N LEU A 139 8.99 2.64 40.73
CA LEU A 139 7.69 3.16 40.30
C LEU A 139 6.60 2.07 40.33
N ASP A 140 6.90 0.89 39.79
CA ASP A 140 5.98 -0.24 39.76
C ASP A 140 5.71 -0.82 41.16
N ALA A 141 6.75 -0.90 42.02
CA ALA A 141 6.59 -1.34 43.40
C ALA A 141 5.64 -0.41 44.18
N VAL A 142 5.85 0.91 44.08
CA VAL A 142 4.97 1.89 44.73
C VAL A 142 3.57 1.83 44.14
N PHE A 143 3.43 1.76 42.81
CA PHE A 143 2.13 1.59 42.16
C PHE A 143 1.39 0.35 42.69
N THR A 144 2.08 -0.78 42.80
CA THR A 144 1.49 -2.04 43.30
C THR A 144 1.03 -1.94 44.75
N LEU A 145 1.72 -1.18 45.60
CA LEU A 145 1.31 -0.94 46.98
C LEU A 145 0.07 -0.04 47.07
N VAL A 146 -0.03 0.98 46.22
CA VAL A 146 -1.10 2.01 46.34
C VAL A 146 -2.32 1.74 45.47
N LYS A 147 -2.22 0.94 44.39
CA LYS A 147 -3.31 0.72 43.43
C LYS A 147 -4.60 0.17 44.08
N GLY A 148 -4.48 -0.61 45.16
CA GLY A 148 -5.64 -1.13 45.88
C GLY A 148 -6.33 -0.10 46.79
N LEU A 149 -5.63 0.99 47.13
CA LEU A 149 -6.14 2.05 48.01
C LEU A 149 -6.87 3.15 47.23
N VAL A 150 -6.57 3.29 45.94
CA VAL A 150 -7.17 4.30 45.06
C VAL A 150 -8.38 3.70 44.35
N ARG A 151 -9.54 4.33 44.52
CA ARG A 151 -10.77 3.92 43.82
C ARG A 151 -10.58 4.11 42.31
N HIS A 152 -10.76 3.04 41.56
CA HIS A 152 -10.73 3.07 40.10
C HIS A 152 -11.95 2.32 39.56
N SER A 153 -12.56 2.86 38.51
CA SER A 153 -13.75 2.32 37.86
C SER A 153 -13.68 2.56 36.36
N SER A 154 -14.57 1.93 35.60
CA SER A 154 -14.70 2.16 34.15
C SER A 154 -15.18 3.56 33.78
N ILE A 155 -15.57 4.39 34.75
CA ILE A 155 -15.97 5.79 34.55
C ILE A 155 -14.74 6.72 34.47
N ASN A 156 -13.59 6.27 34.97
CA ASN A 156 -12.35 7.02 34.94
C ASN A 156 -11.83 7.17 33.50
N ALA A 157 -11.47 8.40 33.11
CA ALA A 157 -10.98 8.70 31.76
C ALA A 157 -9.59 8.10 31.46
N LEU A 158 -8.79 7.86 32.50
CA LEU A 158 -7.44 7.34 32.39
C LEU A 158 -7.33 5.95 33.06
N PRO A 159 -6.55 5.03 32.50
CA PRO A 159 -6.15 3.81 33.20
C PRO A 159 -5.45 4.14 34.53
N GLN A 160 -5.65 3.31 35.54
CA GLN A 160 -5.17 3.56 36.91
C GLN A 160 -3.66 3.88 37.01
N PHE A 161 -2.82 3.26 36.17
CA PHE A 161 -1.39 3.57 36.12
C PHE A 161 -1.11 5.00 35.60
N GLN A 162 -1.86 5.46 34.60
CA GLN A 162 -1.71 6.81 34.06
C GLN A 162 -2.16 7.86 35.07
N GLU A 163 -3.26 7.61 35.80
CA GLU A 163 -3.71 8.47 36.91
C GLU A 163 -2.61 8.64 37.96
N TYR A 164 -1.99 7.52 38.33
CA TYR A 164 -0.87 7.48 39.26
C TYR A 164 0.33 8.30 38.76
N VAL A 165 0.77 8.08 37.53
CA VAL A 165 1.91 8.81 36.95
C VAL A 165 1.62 10.31 36.83
N VAL A 166 0.44 10.70 36.33
CA VAL A 166 0.02 12.11 36.24
C VAL A 166 0.02 12.77 37.62
N THR A 167 -0.39 12.05 38.65
CA THR A 167 -0.35 12.53 40.04
C THR A 167 1.09 12.80 40.49
N LEU A 168 2.03 11.89 40.22
CA LEU A 168 3.44 12.11 40.54
C LEU A 168 4.06 13.25 39.75
N ILE A 169 3.74 13.39 38.47
CA ILE A 169 4.18 14.51 37.63
C ILE A 169 3.71 15.83 38.23
N ARG A 170 2.44 15.89 38.64
CA ARG A 170 1.88 17.08 39.30
C ARG A 170 2.66 17.42 40.57
N LEU A 171 2.90 16.44 41.43
CA LEU A 171 3.59 16.65 42.70
C LEU A 171 5.04 17.10 42.49
N ARG A 172 5.75 16.49 41.53
CA ARG A 172 7.16 16.78 41.27
C ARG A 172 7.38 18.11 40.56
N LEU A 173 6.67 18.33 39.47
CA LEU A 173 6.87 19.49 38.60
C LEU A 173 6.00 20.69 39.01
N ASN A 174 5.15 20.52 40.04
CA ASN A 174 4.20 21.52 40.52
C ASN A 174 3.33 22.11 39.40
N VAL A 175 2.91 21.26 38.46
CA VAL A 175 2.20 21.67 37.23
C VAL A 175 0.72 21.99 37.53
N PRO A 176 0.16 23.09 36.99
CA PRO A 176 -1.26 23.38 37.12
C PRO A 176 -2.16 22.29 36.52
N LEU A 177 -3.33 22.03 37.11
CA LEU A 177 -4.28 21.05 36.58
C LEU A 177 -4.74 21.35 35.14
N ARG A 178 -4.75 22.63 34.77
CA ARG A 178 -5.07 23.07 33.41
C ARG A 178 -4.05 22.55 32.39
N ASP A 179 -2.77 22.52 32.74
CA ASP A 179 -1.70 22.03 31.85
C ASP A 179 -1.76 20.51 31.67
N LEU A 180 -2.13 19.78 32.73
CA LEU A 180 -2.34 18.33 32.65
C LEU A 180 -3.55 17.95 31.80
N ALA A 181 -4.56 18.82 31.72
CA ALA A 181 -5.75 18.60 30.89
C ALA A 181 -5.49 18.76 29.37
N PHE A 182 -4.39 19.42 28.97
CA PHE A 182 -4.05 19.64 27.56
C PHE A 182 -3.10 18.59 26.96
N ARG A 183 -2.64 17.62 27.76
CA ARG A 183 -1.71 16.55 27.35
C ARG A 183 -2.45 15.28 27.03
#